data_AF-A0A7L4TRC3-F1
#
_entry.id   AF-A0A7L4TRC3-F1
#
_cell.length_a   1.000
_cell.length_b   1.000
_cell.length_c   1.000
_cell.angle_alpha   90.00
_cell.angle_beta   90.00
_cell.angle_gamma   90.00
#
_symmetry.space_group_name_H-M   'P 1'
#
loop_
_entity.id
_entity.type
_entity.pdbx_description
1 polymer ?
#
loop_
_entity_poly.entity_id
_entity_poly.type
_entity_poly.pdbx_seq_one_letter_code
_entity_poly.pdbx_strand_id
1 'polypeptide(L)'
;FAINILSEVGINLGKGIAILIQLFNPELIILEGKFANADKFITTPIQQSMNTYCMAQLREKTKISLSTLGEDSVLLGSVATVMENIFEKQITLANNH
;
A
#
# COMPACT_ATOMS: atom_id res chain seq x y z
N PHE A 1 -10.31 -25.30 -5.51
CA PHE A 1 -11.24 -24.35 -4.87
C PHE A 1 -10.51 -23.16 -4.26
N ALA A 2 -9.63 -23.36 -3.27
CA ALA A 2 -8.89 -22.27 -2.60
C ALA A 2 -8.05 -21.38 -3.55
N ILE A 3 -7.40 -21.97 -4.56
CA ILE A 3 -6.61 -21.22 -5.56
C ILE A 3 -7.48 -20.24 -6.37
N ASN A 4 -8.69 -20.65 -6.78
CA ASN A 4 -9.59 -19.77 -7.53
C ASN A 4 -10.07 -18.59 -6.69
N ILE A 5 -10.38 -18.82 -5.41
CA ILE A 5 -10.77 -17.74 -4.48
C ILE A 5 -9.61 -16.75 -4.34
N LEU A 6 -8.39 -17.25 -4.14
CA LEU A 6 -7.22 -16.40 -3.99
C LEU A 6 -6.95 -15.58 -5.27
N SER A 7 -7.16 -16.21 -6.43
CA SER A 7 -7.07 -15.54 -7.73
C SER A 7 -8.12 -14.44 -7.88
N GLU A 8 -9.37 -14.70 -7.51
CA GLU A 8 -10.46 -13.72 -7.59
C GLU A 8 -10.23 -12.53 -6.65
N VAL A 9 -9.74 -12.79 -5.44
CA VAL A 9 -9.32 -11.74 -4.49
C VAL A 9 -8.19 -10.90 -5.11
N GLY A 10 -7.17 -11.53 -5.68
CA GLY A 10 -6.06 -10.81 -6.32
C GLY A 10 -6.50 -9.98 -7.53
N ILE A 11 -7.44 -10.48 -8.35
CA ILE A 11 -8.04 -9.71 -9.46
C ILE A 11 -8.73 -8.46 -8.94
N ASN A 12 -9.59 -8.59 -7.92
CA ASN A 12 -10.34 -7.47 -7.37
C ASN A 12 -9.43 -6.46 -6.66
N LEU A 13 -8.40 -6.92 -5.95
CA LEU A 13 -7.40 -6.06 -5.33
C LEU A 13 -6.61 -5.28 -6.39
N GLY A 14 -6.13 -5.95 -7.45
CA GLY A 14 -5.42 -5.31 -8.54
C GLY A 14 -6.25 -4.27 -9.29
N LYS A 15 -7.58 -4.47 -9.40
CA LYS A 15 -8.51 -3.44 -9.93
C LYS A 15 -8.52 -2.20 -9.04
N GLY A 16 -8.67 -2.39 -7.72
CA GLY A 16 -8.64 -1.29 -6.76
C GLY A 16 -7.33 -0.50 -6.84
N ILE A 17 -6.19 -1.21 -6.88
CA ILE A 17 -4.87 -0.60 -7.03
C ILE A 17 -4.77 0.18 -8.35
N ALA A 18 -5.22 -0.38 -9.47
CA ALA A 18 -5.20 0.29 -10.77
C ALA A 18 -5.99 1.62 -10.75
N ILE A 19 -7.15 1.63 -10.09
CA ILE A 19 -7.97 2.83 -9.90
C ILE A 19 -7.20 3.87 -9.06
N LEU A 20 -6.57 3.45 -7.96
CA LEU A 20 -5.78 4.35 -7.12
C LEU A 20 -4.58 4.94 -7.89
N ILE A 21 -3.89 4.15 -8.70
CA ILE A 21 -2.80 4.64 -9.56
C ILE A 21 -3.34 5.71 -10.52
N GLN A 22 -4.49 5.45 -11.15
CA GLN A 22 -5.09 6.38 -12.10
C GLN A 22 -5.51 7.71 -11.44
N LEU A 23 -5.99 7.66 -10.19
CA LEU A 23 -6.47 8.84 -9.45
C LEU A 23 -5.34 9.67 -8.85
N PHE A 24 -4.33 9.02 -8.27
CA PHE A 24 -3.30 9.71 -7.49
C PHE A 24 -1.98 9.86 -8.22
N ASN A 25 -1.73 9.10 -9.30
CA ASN A 25 -0.45 9.02 -10.00
C ASN A 25 0.76 8.93 -9.02
N PRO A 26 0.76 7.97 -8.08
CA PRO A 26 1.81 7.87 -7.08
C PRO A 26 3.10 7.33 -7.71
N GLU A 27 4.25 7.72 -7.16
CA GLU A 27 5.54 7.14 -7.53
C GLU A 27 5.76 5.75 -6.90
N LEU A 28 5.12 5.47 -5.77
CA LEU A 28 5.28 4.23 -5.02
C LEU A 28 3.96 3.81 -4.35
N ILE A 29 3.64 2.52 -4.46
CA ILE A 29 2.61 1.85 -3.68
C ILE A 29 3.30 0.79 -2.82
N ILE A 30 3.02 0.82 -1.52
CA ILE A 30 3.54 -0.15 -0.55
C ILE A 30 2.40 -1.07 -0.14
N LEU A 31 2.57 -2.37 -0.37
CA LEU A 31 1.64 -3.41 0.06
C LEU A 31 2.10 -3.99 1.40
N GLU A 32 1.19 -4.01 2.36
CA GLU A 32 1.45 -4.46 3.73
C GLU A 32 0.65 -5.73 4.08
N GLY A 33 0.98 -6.34 5.21
CA GLY A 33 0.26 -7.49 5.75
C GLY A 33 0.54 -8.81 5.02
N LYS A 34 -0.42 -9.73 5.09
CA LYS A 34 -0.26 -11.12 4.61
C LYS A 34 0.00 -11.23 3.10
N PHE A 35 -0.24 -10.16 2.34
CA PHE A 35 0.11 -10.05 0.91
C PHE A 35 1.62 -9.98 0.69
N ALA A 36 2.38 -9.40 1.62
CA ALA A 36 3.85 -9.36 1.55
C ALA A 36 4.47 -10.76 1.68
N ASN A 37 3.80 -11.67 2.38
CA ASN A 37 4.19 -13.07 2.50
C ASN A 37 3.46 -13.97 1.48
N ALA A 38 2.59 -13.42 0.65
CA ALA A 38 1.78 -14.21 -0.25
C ALA A 38 2.57 -14.55 -1.51
N ASP A 39 2.68 -15.86 -1.76
CA ASP A 39 3.36 -16.43 -2.92
C ASP A 39 2.67 -16.01 -4.25
N LYS A 40 3.22 -16.45 -5.39
CA LYS A 40 2.82 -16.11 -6.76
C LYS A 40 1.32 -16.24 -7.05
N PHE A 41 0.58 -16.99 -6.24
CA PHE A 41 -0.85 -17.25 -6.39
C PHE A 41 -1.76 -16.01 -6.19
N ILE A 42 -1.32 -14.97 -5.48
CA ILE A 42 -2.08 -13.71 -5.37
C ILE A 42 -1.42 -12.54 -6.08
N THR A 43 -0.08 -12.52 -6.12
CA THR A 43 0.69 -11.43 -6.74
C THR A 43 0.54 -11.44 -8.26
N THR A 44 0.44 -12.62 -8.89
CA THR A 44 0.21 -12.73 -10.34
C THR A 44 -1.15 -12.16 -10.75
N PRO A 45 -2.29 -12.54 -10.13
CA PRO A 45 -3.59 -11.93 -10.41
C PRO A 45 -3.64 -10.40 -10.19
N ILE A 46 -2.97 -9.88 -9.15
CA ILE A 46 -2.86 -8.43 -8.91
C ILE A 46 -2.17 -7.76 -10.10
N GLN A 47 -1.02 -8.32 -10.51
CA GLN A 47 -0.24 -7.80 -11.63
C GLN A 47 -1.03 -7.83 -12.94
N GLN A 48 -1.77 -8.91 -13.19
CA GLN A 48 -2.64 -9.05 -14.36
C GLN A 48 -3.72 -7.96 -14.37
N SER A 49 -4.45 -7.78 -13.27
CA SER A 49 -5.47 -6.73 -13.18
C SER A 49 -4.88 -5.35 -13.42
N MET A 50 -3.74 -5.01 -12.82
CA MET A 50 -3.11 -3.70 -13.07
C MET A 50 -2.72 -3.52 -14.54
N ASN A 51 -2.25 -4.57 -15.21
CA ASN A 51 -1.93 -4.51 -16.64
C ASN A 51 -3.18 -4.32 -17.51
N THR A 52 -4.33 -4.85 -17.08
CA THR A 52 -5.61 -4.74 -17.80
C THR A 52 -6.31 -3.40 -17.56
N TYR A 53 -6.27 -2.87 -16.33
CA TYR A 53 -7.12 -1.76 -15.92
C TYR A 53 -6.38 -0.42 -15.73
N CYS A 54 -5.05 -0.42 -15.66
CA CYS A 54 -4.26 0.80 -15.51
C CYS A 54 -3.60 1.22 -16.84
N MET A 55 -3.61 2.51 -17.15
CA MET A 55 -2.86 3.04 -18.30
C MET A 55 -1.37 2.73 -18.17
N ALA A 56 -0.77 2.18 -19.23
CA ALA A 56 0.63 1.73 -19.22
C ALA A 56 1.61 2.82 -18.73
N GLN A 57 1.41 4.06 -19.17
CA GLN A 57 2.26 5.20 -18.79
C GLN A 57 2.23 5.51 -17.30
N LEU A 58 1.09 5.35 -16.62
CA LEU A 58 0.98 5.58 -15.18
C LEU A 58 1.55 4.39 -14.41
N ARG A 59 1.20 3.17 -14.85
CA ARG A 59 1.74 1.94 -14.27
C ARG A 59 3.26 1.87 -14.29
N GLU A 60 3.90 2.32 -15.37
CA GLU A 60 5.37 2.31 -15.50
C GLU A 60 6.06 3.32 -14.58
N LYS A 61 5.35 4.38 -14.17
CA LYS A 61 5.85 5.38 -13.22
C LYS A 61 5.62 4.99 -11.77
N THR A 62 4.66 4.14 -11.50
CA THR A 62 4.37 3.65 -10.15
C THR A 62 5.12 2.37 -9.83
N LYS A 63 6.05 2.43 -8.88
CA LYS A 63 6.67 1.24 -8.31
C LYS A 63 5.74 0.58 -7.31
N ILE A 64 5.70 -0.75 -7.29
CA ILE A 64 5.00 -1.50 -6.24
C ILE A 64 6.04 -2.24 -5.42
N SER A 65 6.01 -2.05 -4.11
CA SER A 65 6.91 -2.69 -3.16
C SER A 65 6.13 -3.35 -2.04
N LEU A 66 6.72 -4.37 -1.44
CA LEU A 66 6.24 -4.95 -0.21
C LEU A 66 6.83 -4.18 0.98
N SER A 67 6.04 -4.02 2.05
CA SER A 67 6.52 -3.44 3.30
C SER A 67 7.53 -4.36 3.97
N THR A 68 8.58 -3.77 4.55
CA THR A 68 9.62 -4.47 5.33
C THR A 68 9.43 -4.33 6.84
N LEU A 69 8.41 -3.60 7.30
CA LEU A 69 8.20 -3.32 8.73
C LEU A 69 7.65 -4.53 9.52
N GLY A 70 7.13 -5.55 8.84
CA GLY A 70 6.66 -6.77 9.49
C GLY A 70 5.45 -6.54 10.40
N GLU A 71 5.27 -7.40 11.40
CA GLU A 71 4.13 -7.37 12.33
C GLU A 71 4.14 -6.14 13.25
N ASP A 72 5.30 -5.53 13.45
CA ASP A 72 5.47 -4.36 14.32
C ASP A 72 5.03 -3.04 13.65
N SER A 73 4.66 -3.07 12.37
CA SER A 73 4.22 -1.88 11.61
C SER A 73 3.10 -1.10 12.30
N VAL A 74 2.12 -1.81 12.85
CA VAL A 74 0.96 -1.22 13.55
C VAL A 74 1.40 -0.53 14.84
N LEU A 75 2.29 -1.18 15.60
CA LEU A 75 2.82 -0.62 16.85
C LEU A 75 3.68 0.61 16.55
N LEU A 76 4.61 0.50 15.60
CA LEU A 76 5.48 1.58 15.16
C LEU A 76 4.69 2.78 14.64
N GLY A 77 3.67 2.54 13.81
CA GLY A 77 2.78 3.58 13.32
C GLY A 77 2.03 4.27 14.45
N SER A 78 1.50 3.51 15.41
CA SER A 78 0.80 4.08 16.57
C SER A 78 1.73 4.96 17.42
N VAL A 79 2.96 4.51 17.68
CA VAL A 79 3.95 5.29 18.42
C VAL A 79 4.34 6.54 17.64
N ALA A 80 4.56 6.44 16.33
CA ALA A 80 4.89 7.58 15.47
C ALA A 80 3.80 8.65 15.52
N THR A 81 2.52 8.26 15.42
CA THR A 81 1.39 9.19 15.50
C THR A 81 1.31 9.89 16.85
N VAL A 82 1.55 9.19 17.97
CA VAL A 82 1.56 9.81 19.30
C VAL A 82 2.72 10.80 19.42
N MET A 83 3.90 10.42 18.91
CA MET A 83 5.08 11.29 18.92
C MET A 83 4.86 12.56 18.10
N GLU A 84 4.31 12.46 16.88
CA GLU A 84 3.97 13.61 16.03
C GLU A 84 3.07 14.61 16.77
N ASN A 85 2.01 14.13 17.41
CA ASN A 85 1.11 14.97 18.20
C ASN A 85 1.81 15.67 19.38
N ILE A 86 2.72 14.98 20.08
CA ILE A 86 3.49 15.57 21.18
C ILE A 86 4.41 16.66 20.65
N PHE A 87 5.13 16.40 19.55
CA PHE A 87 6.04 17.36 18.94
C PHE A 87 5.30 18.60 18.42
N GLU A 88 4.18 18.44 17.71
CA GLU A 88 3.36 19.58 17.26
C GLU A 88 2.87 20.46 18.41
N LYS A 89 2.44 19.84 19.52
CA LYS A 89 2.02 20.58 20.71
C LYS A 89 3.17 21.35 21.34
N GLN A 90 4.37 20.78 21.41
CA GLN A 90 5.55 21.45 21.94
C GLN A 90 5.99 22.62 21.05
N ILE A 91 6.00 22.45 19.73
CA ILE A 91 6.29 23.51 18.77
C ILE A 91 5.29 24.67 18.90
N THR A 92 4.00 24.36 19.03
CA THR A 92 2.95 25.37 19.20
C THR A 92 3.10 26.14 20.51
N LEU A 93 3.47 25.47 21.61
CA LEU A 93 3.74 26.13 22.90
C LEU A 93 4.99 27.01 22.85
N ALA A 94 6.02 26.61 22.11
CA ALA A 94 7.24 27.39 21.94
C ALA A 94 7.06 28.63 21.04
N ASN A 95 6.15 28.58 20.07
CA ASN A 95 5.87 29.69 19.15
C ASN A 95 4.86 30.72 19.68
N ASN A 96 4.13 30.39 20.74
CA ASN A 96 3.16 31.28 21.41
C ASN A 96 3.76 32.04 22.61
N HIS A 97 5.08 31.93 22.79
CA HIS A 97 5.91 32.76 23.68
C HIS A 97 6.88 33.59 22.84
#